data_AF-A0A0J6T597-F1
#
_entry.id   AF-A0A0J6T597-F1
#
_cell.length_a   1.000
_cell.length_b   1.000
_cell.length_c   1.000
_cell.angle_alpha   90.00
_cell.angle_beta   90.00
_cell.angle_gamma   90.00
#
_symmetry.space_group_name_H-M   'P 1'
#
loop_
_entity.id
_entity.type
_entity.pdbx_description
1 polymer ?
#
loop_
_entity_poly.entity_id
_entity_poly.type
_entity_poly.pdbx_seq_one_letter_code
_entity_poly.pdbx_strand_id
1 'polypeptide(L)'
;MTTMLRAALLMTCAAWAGTALAADGTRLPGRATIGPESRDVTLTFLCTTTRSRNETGALSIDLDVPNFEALEKRFDFGAFEGPEGTRKPLTEIAVTQGTRLSAGGRIVDDGHFSLGVAASLRGDAAELRKLRTIAAAVSAGPGSLRWRQESPRKGDTPLLVTVPISGADADRLKAALAPCLKGKEGPK
;
A
#
# COMPACT_ATOMS: atom_id res chain seq x y z
N MET A 1 -18.09 -63.62 33.82
CA MET A 1 -19.07 -62.78 33.10
C MET A 1 -19.25 -61.49 33.89
N THR A 2 -18.50 -60.45 33.52
CA THR A 2 -18.84 -59.06 33.86
C THR A 2 -18.11 -58.15 32.88
N THR A 3 -18.86 -57.18 32.40
CA THR A 3 -18.69 -56.36 31.22
C THR A 3 -17.96 -55.05 31.54
N MET A 4 -17.53 -54.33 30.48
CA MET A 4 -17.39 -52.86 30.40
C MET A 4 -16.12 -52.24 31.05
N LEU A 5 -15.49 -51.19 30.54
CA LEU A 5 -15.89 -50.16 29.58
C LEU A 5 -14.63 -49.53 28.93
N ARG A 6 -14.72 -49.20 27.64
CA ARG A 6 -13.80 -48.32 26.90
C ARG A 6 -13.84 -46.89 27.46
N ALA A 7 -12.69 -46.21 27.53
CA ALA A 7 -12.63 -44.75 27.49
C ALA A 7 -11.38 -44.31 26.72
N ALA A 8 -11.56 -43.94 25.45
CA ALA A 8 -10.57 -43.25 24.65
C ALA A 8 -10.79 -41.73 24.83
N LEU A 9 -9.87 -41.05 25.51
CA LEU A 9 -9.82 -39.59 25.56
C LEU A 9 -9.01 -39.11 24.36
N LEU A 10 -9.71 -38.69 23.31
CA LEU A 10 -9.14 -37.87 22.25
C LEU A 10 -8.93 -36.45 22.80
N MET A 11 -7.68 -36.13 23.14
CA MET A 11 -7.24 -34.79 23.49
C MET A 11 -7.22 -33.94 22.20
N THR A 12 -8.26 -33.15 22.00
CA THR A 12 -8.32 -32.14 20.93
C THR A 12 -7.45 -30.95 21.34
N CYS A 13 -6.17 -30.97 20.96
CA CYS A 13 -5.34 -29.77 21.03
C CYS A 13 -5.80 -28.78 19.96
N ALA A 14 -6.73 -27.88 20.33
CA ALA A 14 -6.97 -26.66 19.58
C ALA A 14 -5.74 -25.75 19.74
N ALA A 15 -4.75 -25.96 18.89
CA ALA A 15 -3.67 -25.02 18.68
C ALA A 15 -4.27 -23.77 18.01
N TRP A 16 -4.73 -22.82 18.82
CA TRP A 16 -4.98 -21.47 18.36
C TRP A 16 -3.62 -20.84 18.06
N ALA A 17 -3.15 -21.06 16.83
CA ALA A 17 -2.00 -20.35 16.29
C ALA A 17 -2.34 -18.86 16.32
N GLY A 18 -1.74 -18.16 17.27
CA GLY A 18 -1.79 -16.71 17.35
C GLY A 18 -1.24 -16.14 16.06
N THR A 19 -2.09 -15.50 15.27
CA THR A 19 -1.66 -14.61 14.20
C THR A 19 -1.17 -13.33 14.85
N ALA A 20 0.04 -13.36 15.38
CA ALA A 20 0.87 -12.17 15.45
C ALA A 20 1.17 -11.77 14.00
N LEU A 21 0.19 -11.11 13.37
CA LEU A 21 0.33 -10.48 12.07
C LEU A 21 1.42 -9.41 12.23
N ALA A 22 2.63 -9.77 11.81
CA ALA A 22 3.66 -8.80 11.49
C ALA A 22 3.03 -7.71 10.62
N ALA A 23 3.46 -6.46 10.81
CA ALA A 23 2.99 -5.28 10.10
C ALA A 23 3.44 -5.26 8.63
N ASP A 24 3.41 -6.43 7.97
CA ASP A 24 3.62 -6.61 6.55
C ASP A 24 2.35 -6.18 5.83
N GLY A 25 2.39 -5.00 5.21
CA GLY A 25 1.30 -4.50 4.39
C GLY A 25 0.86 -5.51 3.32
N THR A 26 -0.32 -5.30 2.74
CA THR A 26 -0.80 -6.14 1.62
C THR A 26 -0.07 -5.76 0.35
N ARG A 27 0.76 -6.68 -0.16
CA ARG A 27 1.58 -6.51 -1.36
C ARG A 27 0.86 -7.05 -2.60
N LEU A 28 0.84 -6.27 -3.67
CA LEU A 28 0.26 -6.64 -4.96
C LEU A 28 1.32 -6.50 -6.06
N PRO A 29 1.51 -7.52 -6.92
CA PRO A 29 2.42 -7.42 -8.05
C PRO A 29 1.83 -6.51 -9.13
N GLY A 30 2.68 -5.71 -9.75
CA GLY A 30 2.32 -4.80 -10.84
C GLY A 30 3.39 -4.74 -11.92
N ARG A 31 3.12 -3.94 -12.94
CA ARG A 31 4.07 -3.65 -14.01
C ARG A 31 4.22 -2.15 -14.17
N ALA A 32 5.45 -1.68 -14.11
CA ALA A 32 5.85 -0.31 -14.37
C ALA A 32 6.41 -0.16 -15.79
N THR A 33 6.10 0.97 -16.42
CA THR A 33 6.69 1.40 -17.69
C THR A 33 7.22 2.82 -17.58
N ILE A 34 8.40 3.06 -18.15
CA ILE A 34 9.01 4.38 -18.32
C ILE A 34 9.60 4.44 -19.73
N GLY A 35 8.88 5.10 -20.65
CA GLY A 35 9.26 5.12 -22.06
C GLY A 35 9.24 3.69 -22.64
N PRO A 36 10.32 3.20 -23.27
CA PRO A 36 10.38 1.85 -23.82
C PRO A 36 10.67 0.77 -22.77
N GLU A 37 11.01 1.14 -21.54
CA GLU A 37 11.39 0.19 -20.51
C GLU A 37 10.17 -0.28 -19.72
N SER A 38 10.15 -1.56 -19.39
CA SER A 38 9.13 -2.19 -18.55
C SER A 38 9.79 -3.05 -17.49
N ARG A 39 9.22 -3.08 -16.29
CA ARG A 39 9.69 -3.92 -15.18
C ARG A 39 8.55 -4.30 -14.24
N ASP A 40 8.74 -5.41 -13.55
CA ASP A 40 7.83 -5.81 -12.48
C ASP A 40 8.08 -4.96 -11.24
N VAL A 41 7.01 -4.59 -10.56
CA VAL A 41 7.01 -3.73 -9.37
C VAL A 41 6.08 -4.31 -8.33
N THR A 42 6.21 -3.84 -7.09
CA THR A 42 5.31 -4.21 -6.01
C THR A 42 4.61 -2.97 -5.48
N LEU A 43 3.28 -3.06 -5.32
CA LEU A 43 2.49 -2.04 -4.63
C LEU A 43 2.07 -2.57 -3.26
N THR A 44 2.40 -1.84 -2.20
CA THR A 44 2.12 -2.23 -0.82
C THR A 44 1.09 -1.28 -0.23
N PHE A 45 0.00 -1.84 0.31
CA PHE A 45 -0.99 -1.11 1.10
C PHE A 45 -0.73 -1.36 2.58
N LEU A 46 -0.56 -0.30 3.37
CA LEU A 46 -0.33 -0.41 4.80
C LEU A 46 -1.34 0.42 5.58
N CYS A 47 -1.89 -0.20 6.62
CA CYS A 47 -2.68 0.47 7.64
C CYS A 47 -2.04 0.21 9.00
N THR A 48 -1.49 1.26 9.61
CA THR A 48 -1.06 1.21 11.01
C THR A 48 -2.09 1.90 11.88
N THR A 49 -2.46 1.25 12.99
CA THR A 49 -3.36 1.84 13.98
C THR A 49 -2.55 2.50 15.09
N THR A 50 -3.13 3.49 15.75
CA THR A 50 -2.59 4.04 16.99
C THR A 50 -2.59 2.95 18.08
N ARG A 51 -1.42 2.48 18.52
CA ARG A 51 -1.31 1.50 19.62
C ARG A 51 -1.02 2.14 20.97
N SER A 52 -0.55 3.39 20.98
CA SER A 52 -0.25 4.16 22.19
C SER A 52 -0.64 5.64 22.03
N ARG A 53 -0.67 6.43 23.12
CA ARG A 53 -1.03 7.87 23.02
C ARG A 53 -0.08 8.68 22.12
N ASN A 54 1.14 8.21 21.91
CA ASN A 54 2.19 8.90 21.16
C ASN A 54 2.31 8.40 19.70
N GLU A 55 1.52 7.39 19.32
CA GLU A 55 1.50 6.88 17.96
C GLU A 55 0.33 7.45 17.19
N THR A 56 0.62 8.13 16.09
CA THR A 56 -0.40 8.43 15.10
C THR A 56 -0.34 7.35 14.03
N GLY A 57 -1.33 6.46 14.00
CA GLY A 57 -1.44 5.49 12.92
C GLY A 57 -1.51 6.18 11.55
N ALA A 58 -1.29 5.45 10.47
CA ALA A 58 -1.29 5.99 9.11
C ALA A 58 -1.91 5.01 8.12
N LEU A 59 -2.37 5.56 6.99
CA LEU A 59 -2.70 4.82 5.78
C LEU A 59 -1.67 5.19 4.72
N SER A 60 -0.99 4.20 4.14
CA SER A 60 -0.05 4.41 3.03
C SER A 60 -0.26 3.45 1.87
N ILE A 61 0.20 3.90 0.70
CA ILE A 61 0.32 3.12 -0.52
C ILE A 61 1.73 3.38 -1.05
N ASP A 62 2.54 2.34 -1.08
CA ASP A 62 3.96 2.41 -1.41
C ASP A 62 4.25 1.60 -2.68
N LEU A 63 4.92 2.19 -3.65
CA LEU A 63 5.34 1.57 -4.90
C LEU A 63 6.84 1.31 -4.86
N ASP A 64 7.22 0.04 -4.89
CA ASP A 64 8.63 -0.37 -4.92
C ASP A 64 9.08 -0.59 -6.36
N VAL A 65 10.07 0.20 -6.78
CA VAL A 65 10.69 0.16 -8.11
C VAL A 65 12.08 -0.47 -7.98
N PRO A 66 12.29 -1.70 -8.44
CA PRO A 66 13.61 -2.33 -8.40
C PRO A 66 14.54 -1.71 -9.45
N ASN A 67 15.84 -1.71 -9.17
CA ASN A 67 16.90 -1.25 -10.08
C ASN A 67 16.61 0.15 -10.66
N PHE A 68 16.13 1.06 -9.81
CA PHE A 68 15.67 2.40 -10.23
C PHE A 68 16.81 3.24 -10.82
N GLU A 69 18.06 2.98 -10.45
CA GLU A 69 19.27 3.66 -10.97
C GLU A 69 19.36 3.57 -12.50
N ALA A 70 18.98 2.42 -13.07
CA ALA A 70 18.94 2.22 -14.52
C ALA A 70 17.94 3.17 -15.23
N LEU A 71 16.99 3.75 -14.50
CA LEU A 71 15.95 4.65 -14.98
C LEU A 71 16.25 6.14 -14.75
N GLU A 72 17.29 6.50 -14.01
CA GLU A 72 17.55 7.89 -13.58
C GLU A 72 17.75 8.86 -14.74
N LYS A 73 18.21 8.37 -15.90
CA LYS A 73 18.32 9.16 -17.13
C LYS A 73 16.97 9.57 -17.72
N ARG A 74 15.89 8.89 -17.34
CA ARG A 74 14.52 9.10 -17.87
C ARG A 74 13.55 9.68 -16.85
N PHE A 75 13.83 9.45 -15.56
CA PHE A 75 12.98 9.87 -14.45
C PHE A 75 13.85 10.28 -13.25
N ASP A 76 13.55 11.43 -12.64
CA ASP A 76 14.26 11.98 -11.50
C ASP A 76 13.71 11.41 -10.17
N PHE A 77 14.22 10.26 -9.74
CA PHE A 77 13.85 9.64 -8.45
C PHE A 77 14.34 10.45 -7.26
N GLY A 78 15.55 11.01 -7.34
CA GLY A 78 16.16 11.80 -6.27
C GLY A 78 15.34 13.01 -5.87
N ALA A 79 14.58 13.61 -6.80
CA ALA A 79 13.69 14.72 -6.48
C ALA A 79 12.55 14.39 -5.51
N PHE A 80 12.26 13.11 -5.25
CA PHE A 80 11.27 12.66 -4.26
C PHE A 80 11.91 12.22 -2.94
N GLU A 81 13.23 12.09 -2.88
CA GLU A 81 13.91 11.48 -1.75
C GLU A 81 13.94 12.38 -0.51
N GLY A 82 13.62 11.79 0.65
CA GLY A 82 13.84 12.41 1.95
C GLY A 82 12.86 13.53 2.32
N PRO A 83 13.13 14.24 3.44
CA PRO A 83 12.21 15.27 3.95
C PRO A 83 12.09 16.50 3.03
N GLU A 84 13.16 16.81 2.31
CA GLU A 84 13.25 17.93 1.37
C GLU A 84 12.78 17.58 -0.05
N GLY A 85 12.34 16.34 -0.28
CA GLY A 85 11.76 15.91 -1.55
C GLY A 85 10.54 16.74 -1.94
N THR A 86 10.25 16.79 -3.25
CA THR A 86 9.15 17.57 -3.80
C THR A 86 7.82 17.23 -3.14
N ARG A 87 7.07 18.26 -2.73
CA ARG A 87 5.71 18.13 -2.20
C ARG A 87 4.62 18.45 -3.23
N LYS A 88 5.00 18.62 -4.50
CA LYS A 88 4.04 18.85 -5.59
C LYS A 88 3.18 17.60 -5.81
N PRO A 89 1.87 17.76 -6.16
CA PRO A 89 0.97 16.63 -6.35
C PRO A 89 1.18 15.96 -7.73
N LEU A 90 2.36 15.38 -7.92
CA LEU A 90 2.82 14.75 -9.17
C LEU A 90 2.39 13.29 -9.32
N THR A 91 1.74 12.73 -8.29
CA THR A 91 1.25 11.36 -8.27
C THR A 91 -0.23 11.35 -8.57
N GLU A 92 -0.66 10.51 -9.51
CA GLU A 92 -2.07 10.23 -9.78
C GLU A 92 -2.34 8.73 -9.59
N ILE A 93 -3.27 8.39 -8.71
CA ILE A 93 -3.72 7.02 -8.52
C ILE A 93 -5.17 6.91 -8.98
N ALA A 94 -5.45 5.98 -9.88
CA ALA A 94 -6.76 5.74 -10.45
C ALA A 94 -7.17 4.27 -10.28
N VAL A 95 -8.36 4.05 -9.73
CA VAL A 95 -9.03 2.74 -9.72
C VAL A 95 -10.31 2.86 -10.55
N THR A 96 -11.13 3.84 -10.20
CA THR A 96 -12.28 4.31 -11.01
C THR A 96 -12.03 5.72 -11.53
N GLN A 97 -11.57 6.62 -10.66
CA GLN A 97 -11.24 8.00 -10.96
C GLN A 97 -9.82 8.33 -10.48
N GLY A 98 -9.09 9.14 -11.26
CA GLY A 98 -7.77 9.63 -10.91
C GLY A 98 -7.80 10.61 -9.74
N THR A 99 -6.95 10.38 -8.74
CA THR A 99 -6.77 11.24 -7.57
C THR A 99 -5.33 11.71 -7.49
N ARG A 100 -5.14 13.04 -7.45
CA ARG A 100 -3.81 13.67 -7.35
C ARG A 100 -3.34 13.80 -5.90
N LEU A 101 -2.11 13.34 -5.66
CA LEU A 101 -1.46 13.20 -4.36
C LEU A 101 0.00 13.64 -4.47
N SER A 102 0.58 14.04 -3.34
CA SER A 102 2.02 14.27 -3.22
C SER A 102 2.66 13.01 -2.67
N ALA A 103 3.56 12.40 -3.44
CA ALA A 103 4.37 11.28 -2.96
C ALA A 103 5.71 11.77 -2.40
N GLY A 104 6.24 11.03 -1.43
CA GLY A 104 7.63 11.07 -1.02
C GLY A 104 8.31 9.75 -1.35
N GLY A 105 9.63 9.76 -1.45
CA GLY A 105 10.40 8.57 -1.78
C GLY A 105 11.56 8.33 -0.85
N ARG A 106 12.09 7.11 -0.89
CA ARG A 106 13.34 6.72 -0.23
C ARG A 106 13.98 5.57 -0.98
N ILE A 107 15.31 5.54 -0.95
CA ILE A 107 16.04 4.32 -1.29
C ILE A 107 15.81 3.31 -0.17
N VAL A 108 15.44 2.10 -0.56
CA VAL A 108 15.36 0.93 0.31
C VAL A 108 16.56 0.04 -0.04
N ASP A 109 17.07 -0.67 0.95
CA ASP A 109 18.20 -1.60 0.77
C ASP A 109 18.04 -2.47 -0.49
N ASP A 110 19.16 -2.93 -1.07
CA ASP A 110 19.22 -3.77 -2.27
C ASP A 110 18.83 -3.10 -3.62
N GLY A 111 18.95 -1.76 -3.73
CA GLY A 111 18.78 -1.06 -5.01
C GLY A 111 17.31 -0.85 -5.42
N HIS A 112 16.43 -0.78 -4.43
CA HIS A 112 15.01 -0.47 -4.60
C HIS A 112 14.75 1.01 -4.28
N PHE A 113 13.87 1.66 -5.04
CA PHE A 113 13.30 2.94 -4.64
C PHE A 113 11.84 2.75 -4.27
N SER A 114 11.47 3.14 -3.06
CA SER A 114 10.10 3.09 -2.58
C SER A 114 9.49 4.49 -2.68
N LEU A 115 8.43 4.62 -3.47
CA LEU A 115 7.70 5.86 -3.70
C LEU A 115 6.31 5.73 -3.07
N GLY A 116 6.03 6.53 -2.05
CA GLY A 116 4.86 6.37 -1.20
C GLY A 116 3.99 7.60 -1.13
N VAL A 117 2.68 7.37 -1.07
CA VAL A 117 1.70 8.35 -0.58
C VAL A 117 1.23 7.89 0.78
N ALA A 118 1.22 8.79 1.77
CA ALA A 118 0.80 8.46 3.11
C ALA A 118 0.01 9.63 3.71
N ALA A 119 -0.92 9.29 4.61
CA ALA A 119 -1.61 10.27 5.43
C ALA A 119 -1.78 9.72 6.83
N SER A 120 -1.52 10.59 7.80
CA SER A 120 -1.73 10.27 9.20
C SER A 120 -3.22 10.15 9.51
N LEU A 121 -3.58 9.19 10.37
CA LEU A 121 -4.96 9.01 10.84
C LEU A 121 -5.45 10.21 11.66
N ARG A 122 -4.54 11.10 12.09
CA ARG A 122 -4.84 12.40 12.73
C ARG A 122 -3.92 13.47 12.14
N GLY A 123 -4.45 14.65 11.85
CA GLY A 123 -3.67 15.78 11.32
C GLY A 123 -3.80 15.98 9.81
N ASP A 124 -3.96 14.90 9.02
CA ASP A 124 -3.94 14.96 7.54
C ASP A 124 -5.32 14.67 6.93
N ALA A 125 -6.36 15.36 7.40
CA ALA A 125 -7.75 14.98 7.08
C ALA A 125 -8.08 14.98 5.58
N ALA A 126 -7.49 15.88 4.79
CA ALA A 126 -7.75 15.98 3.35
C ALA A 126 -7.07 14.84 2.57
N GLU A 127 -5.78 14.61 2.81
CA GLU A 127 -4.98 13.53 2.22
C GLU A 127 -5.51 12.17 2.64
N LEU A 128 -5.89 12.01 3.91
CA LEU A 128 -6.47 10.78 4.42
C LEU A 128 -7.81 10.47 3.75
N ARG A 129 -8.65 11.46 3.48
CA ARG A 129 -9.90 11.27 2.75
C ARG A 129 -9.63 10.72 1.34
N LYS A 130 -8.66 11.30 0.62
CA LYS A 130 -8.25 10.82 -0.72
C LYS A 130 -7.76 9.36 -0.66
N LEU A 131 -6.87 9.04 0.28
CA LEU A 131 -6.35 7.68 0.43
C LEU A 131 -7.43 6.68 0.84
N ARG A 132 -8.38 7.06 1.71
CA ARG A 132 -9.54 6.21 2.06
C ARG A 132 -10.41 5.92 0.85
N THR A 133 -10.65 6.89 -0.03
CA THR A 133 -11.39 6.67 -1.28
C THR A 133 -10.69 5.65 -2.18
N ILE A 134 -9.38 5.77 -2.36
CA ILE A 134 -8.59 4.81 -3.16
C ILE A 134 -8.62 3.42 -2.50
N ALA A 135 -8.34 3.34 -1.20
CA ALA A 135 -8.33 2.11 -0.41
C ALA A 135 -9.69 1.39 -0.44
N ALA A 136 -10.79 2.14 -0.34
CA ALA A 136 -12.14 1.57 -0.46
C ALA A 136 -12.40 1.04 -1.87
N ALA A 137 -11.97 1.76 -2.92
CA ALA A 137 -12.16 1.34 -4.30
C ALA A 137 -11.38 0.06 -4.64
N VAL A 138 -10.11 -0.06 -4.24
CA VAL A 138 -9.33 -1.30 -4.48
C VAL A 138 -9.85 -2.50 -3.69
N SER A 139 -10.50 -2.25 -2.55
CA SER A 139 -11.06 -3.30 -1.69
C SER A 139 -12.51 -3.69 -2.06
N ALA A 140 -13.09 -3.06 -3.09
CA ALA A 140 -14.48 -3.27 -3.47
C ALA A 140 -14.69 -4.55 -4.30
N GLY A 141 -13.65 -5.03 -4.98
CA GLY A 141 -13.72 -6.21 -5.84
C GLY A 141 -12.58 -6.27 -6.86
N PRO A 142 -12.62 -7.24 -7.79
CA PRO A 142 -11.59 -7.37 -8.82
C PRO A 142 -11.57 -6.16 -9.76
N GLY A 143 -10.39 -5.82 -10.27
CA GLY A 143 -10.20 -4.66 -11.14
C GLY A 143 -8.74 -4.38 -11.45
N SER A 144 -8.43 -3.10 -11.67
CA SER A 144 -7.06 -2.65 -11.88
C SER A 144 -6.84 -1.28 -11.25
N LEU A 145 -5.70 -1.11 -10.59
CA LEU A 145 -5.19 0.18 -10.15
C LEU A 145 -4.13 0.66 -11.15
N ARG A 146 -4.21 1.94 -11.50
CA ARG A 146 -3.19 2.65 -12.27
C ARG A 146 -2.53 3.71 -11.41
N TRP A 147 -1.22 3.77 -11.44
CA TRP A 147 -0.43 4.80 -10.78
C TRP A 147 0.40 5.52 -11.84
N ARG A 148 0.26 6.83 -11.93
CA ARG A 148 1.07 7.69 -12.79
C ARG A 148 1.87 8.61 -11.90
N GLN A 149 3.20 8.52 -12.01
CA GLN A 149 4.11 9.44 -11.36
C GLN A 149 4.77 10.34 -12.41
N GLU A 150 4.56 11.65 -12.27
CA GLU A 150 5.26 12.65 -13.07
C GLU A 150 6.61 13.00 -12.43
N SER A 151 7.60 13.29 -13.28
CA SER A 151 8.90 13.79 -12.84
C SER A 151 8.87 15.32 -12.77
N PRO A 152 9.47 15.95 -11.75
CA PRO A 152 9.61 17.41 -11.68
C PRO A 152 10.64 17.94 -12.70
N ARG A 153 11.53 17.09 -13.23
CA ARG A 153 12.53 17.46 -14.23
C ARG A 153 11.87 17.55 -15.61
N LYS A 154 12.02 18.70 -16.27
CA LYS A 154 11.40 18.97 -17.56
C LYS A 154 11.94 18.00 -18.63
N GLY A 155 11.02 17.38 -19.38
CA GLY A 155 11.36 16.48 -20.50
C GLY A 155 11.44 15.00 -20.11
N ASP A 156 11.40 14.69 -18.81
CA ASP A 156 11.36 13.32 -18.33
C ASP A 156 10.06 12.60 -18.73
N THR A 157 10.16 11.28 -18.84
CA THR A 157 9.01 10.42 -19.11
C THR A 157 8.34 10.03 -17.81
N PRO A 158 7.00 10.12 -17.69
CA PRO A 158 6.31 9.69 -16.47
C PRO A 158 6.47 8.18 -16.25
N LEU A 159 6.54 7.78 -14.98
CA LEU A 159 6.45 6.40 -14.56
C LEU A 159 4.96 5.99 -14.51
N LEU A 160 4.59 4.99 -15.30
CA LEU A 160 3.23 4.47 -15.38
C LEU A 160 3.21 3.06 -14.82
N VAL A 161 2.32 2.78 -13.87
CA VAL A 161 2.18 1.46 -13.26
C VAL A 161 0.76 0.97 -13.39
N THR A 162 0.61 -0.31 -13.69
CA THR A 162 -0.67 -1.02 -13.68
C THR A 162 -0.57 -2.22 -12.76
N VAL A 163 -1.51 -2.33 -11.82
CA VAL A 163 -1.62 -3.42 -10.85
C VAL A 163 -2.97 -4.10 -11.07
N PRO A 164 -3.01 -5.36 -11.53
CA PRO A 164 -4.25 -6.13 -11.54
C PRO A 164 -4.67 -6.48 -10.10
N ILE A 165 -5.97 -6.45 -9.82
CA ILE A 165 -6.52 -6.79 -8.51
C ILE A 165 -7.45 -7.98 -8.72
N SER A 166 -7.09 -9.14 -8.16
CA SER A 166 -7.97 -10.30 -8.15
C SER A 166 -9.05 -10.16 -7.06
N GLY A 167 -10.11 -10.97 -7.12
CA GLY A 167 -11.10 -11.01 -6.04
C GLY A 167 -10.48 -11.36 -4.69
N ALA A 168 -9.53 -12.30 -4.67
CA ALA A 168 -8.81 -12.68 -3.46
C ALA A 168 -7.91 -11.57 -2.92
N ASP A 169 -7.28 -10.77 -3.79
CA ASP A 169 -6.52 -9.57 -3.40
C ASP A 169 -7.44 -8.51 -2.80
N ALA A 170 -8.59 -8.25 -3.43
CA ALA A 170 -9.56 -7.28 -2.92
C ALA A 170 -10.08 -7.67 -1.52
N ASP A 171 -10.35 -8.96 -1.29
CA ASP A 171 -10.77 -9.46 0.04
C ASP A 171 -9.64 -9.32 1.08
N ARG A 172 -8.39 -9.60 0.71
CA ARG A 172 -7.22 -9.38 1.59
C ARG A 172 -7.06 -7.91 1.93
N LEU A 173 -7.13 -7.02 0.94
CA LEU A 173 -7.07 -5.57 1.13
C LEU A 173 -8.19 -5.09 2.05
N LYS A 174 -9.43 -5.55 1.82
CA LYS A 174 -10.59 -5.20 2.65
C LYS A 174 -10.35 -5.56 4.11
N ALA A 175 -9.82 -6.75 4.38
CA ALA A 175 -9.50 -7.18 5.74
C ALA A 175 -8.36 -6.35 6.36
N ALA A 176 -7.27 -6.16 5.63
CA ALA A 176 -6.08 -5.45 6.11
C ALA A 176 -6.32 -3.95 6.36
N LEU A 177 -7.14 -3.30 5.51
CA LEU A 177 -7.38 -1.86 5.56
C LEU A 177 -8.59 -1.46 6.42
N ALA A 178 -9.40 -2.43 6.85
CA ALA A 178 -10.58 -2.17 7.69
C ALA A 178 -10.33 -1.22 8.87
N PRO A 179 -9.22 -1.28 9.62
CA PRO A 179 -8.99 -0.36 10.73
C PRO A 179 -8.85 1.11 10.30
N CYS A 180 -8.25 1.38 9.15
CA CYS A 180 -8.04 2.74 8.63
C CYS A 180 -9.27 3.30 7.93
N LEU A 181 -10.16 2.44 7.43
CA LEU A 181 -11.39 2.81 6.73
C LEU A 181 -12.56 3.13 7.68
N LYS A 182 -12.51 2.70 8.95
CA LYS A 182 -13.60 2.87 9.94
C LYS A 182 -13.67 4.27 10.60
N GLY A 183 -12.82 5.22 10.22
CA GLY A 183 -12.76 6.52 10.88
C GLY A 183 -14.02 7.37 10.63
N LYS A 184 -14.70 7.78 11.72
CA LYS A 184 -15.75 8.81 11.68
C LYS A 184 -15.16 10.09 11.09
N GLU A 185 -15.83 10.69 10.11
CA GLU A 185 -15.58 12.08 9.75
C GLU A 185 -15.77 12.93 11.01
N GLY A 186 -14.73 13.63 11.45
CA GLY A 186 -14.88 14.63 12.51
C GLY A 186 -15.91 15.68 12.08
N PRO A 187 -16.67 16.26 13.02
CA PRO A 187 -17.65 17.29 12.68
C PRO A 187 -16.97 18.45 11.94
N LYS A 188 -17.59 18.88 10.84
CA LYS A 188 -17.25 20.13 10.15
C LYS A 188 -17.53 21.34 11.03
#